data_AF-A0A6B1CUP2-F1
#
_entry.id   AF-A0A6B1CUP2-F1
#
_cell.length_a   1.000
_cell.length_b   1.000
_cell.length_c   1.000
_cell.angle_alpha   90.00
_cell.angle_beta   90.00
_cell.angle_gamma   90.00
#
_symmetry.space_group_name_H-M   'P 1'
#
loop_
_entity.id
_entity.type
_entity.pdbx_description
1 polymer ?
#
loop_
_entity_poly.entity_id
_entity_poly.type
_entity_poly.pdbx_seq_one_letter_code
_entity_poly.pdbx_strand_id
1 'polypeptide(L)'
;MFSSRPFLLVVLCSIFLVFPNACNGEAPMSSPDKDPMDSPYTVGVYYYPWYGGDFHGGRYMRKELIPPQLPMLGEYDDRDPAVIAQHLKWSRQANISLWVASWWGPDSREDQTLLQHILPHDELDDMQIALFYETTGRTREFSVFNRVAPDIAHIAERYFDHPNYLRIDGRPVLFVYLTRVLSRNGTLAEVVKAMRATAREAGHDIYIVGDEVFGQPPTSSEAIGLLDAVTNYDVYGSMGAKGYAGQAAVDRYYAAQASWRELAHAEGAAFIPATTPGFNDKGVRSGHEAVSRKLSEEAEFGSLFRAMLAQAVKYADESTGRMLMVTSWNEWHEDTQIEPVEKGGVTRLDGSETGEAFSEGLDYEGYGERYLEILREGTE
;
A
#
# COMPACT_ATOMS: atom_id res chain seq x y z
N MET A 1 -39.04 -59.66 -53.70
CA MET A 1 -39.57 -58.93 -54.88
C MET A 1 -38.65 -57.74 -55.16
N PHE A 2 -38.63 -57.25 -56.41
CA PHE A 2 -37.96 -56.03 -56.95
C PHE A 2 -36.97 -55.26 -56.05
N SER A 3 -35.66 -55.25 -56.35
CA SER A 3 -34.96 -54.34 -57.31
C SER A 3 -34.49 -53.04 -56.60
N SER A 4 -33.31 -52.46 -56.84
CA SER A 4 -32.38 -52.55 -57.98
C SER A 4 -30.88 -52.49 -57.57
N ARG A 5 -29.99 -52.91 -58.49
CA ARG A 5 -28.54 -52.56 -58.56
C ARG A 5 -28.37 -51.13 -59.16
N PRO A 6 -27.18 -50.55 -59.49
CA PRO A 6 -25.79 -51.07 -59.53
C PRO A 6 -24.76 -50.06 -58.91
N PHE A 7 -23.43 -50.01 -59.18
CA PHE A 7 -22.51 -50.72 -60.12
C PHE A 7 -21.18 -51.13 -59.43
N LEU A 8 -20.03 -50.97 -60.09
CA LEU A 8 -18.72 -51.59 -59.80
C LEU A 8 -17.54 -50.81 -60.44
N LEU A 9 -16.39 -50.73 -59.76
CA LEU A 9 -15.01 -50.57 -60.31
C LEU A 9 -14.51 -49.27 -60.99
N VAL A 10 -13.18 -49.27 -61.21
CA VAL A 10 -12.28 -48.34 -61.95
C VAL A 10 -11.94 -47.04 -61.17
N VAL A 11 -10.70 -46.59 -60.85
CA VAL A 11 -9.26 -46.95 -61.00
C VAL A 11 -8.46 -45.75 -61.55
N LEU A 12 -7.19 -45.61 -61.10
CA LEU A 12 -6.05 -44.83 -61.62
C LEU A 12 -5.78 -43.37 -61.17
N CYS A 13 -4.47 -43.15 -61.03
CA CYS A 13 -3.65 -41.92 -61.13
C CYS A 13 -3.73 -40.79 -60.08
N SER A 14 -2.58 -40.56 -59.45
CA SER A 14 -2.22 -39.36 -58.69
C SER A 14 -1.87 -38.18 -59.61
N ILE A 15 -2.20 -36.96 -59.18
CA ILE A 15 -1.55 -35.71 -59.63
C ILE A 15 -1.12 -34.96 -58.37
N PHE A 16 0.13 -34.48 -58.33
CA PHE A 16 0.61 -33.62 -57.25
C PHE A 16 0.12 -32.17 -57.47
N LEU A 17 -0.47 -31.59 -56.43
CA LEU A 17 -0.58 -30.14 -56.26
C LEU A 17 -0.08 -29.79 -54.86
N VAL A 18 0.94 -28.93 -54.81
CA VAL A 18 1.50 -28.42 -53.55
C VAL A 18 0.73 -27.17 -53.16
N PHE A 19 0.14 -27.17 -51.97
CA PHE A 19 -0.34 -25.96 -51.30
C PHE A 19 0.45 -25.75 -50.01
N PRO A 20 0.96 -24.54 -49.73
CA PRO A 20 1.61 -24.24 -48.46
C PRO A 20 0.54 -24.03 -47.38
N ASN A 21 0.51 -24.91 -46.37
CA ASN A 21 -0.26 -24.65 -45.15
C ASN A 21 0.60 -23.85 -44.17
N ALA A 22 -0.02 -22.87 -43.52
CA ALA A 22 0.66 -21.89 -42.68
C ALA A 22 1.06 -22.43 -41.30
N CYS A 23 1.83 -21.63 -40.56
CA CYS A 23 2.34 -21.96 -39.24
C CYS A 23 1.22 -22.29 -38.24
N ASN A 24 1.36 -23.40 -37.50
CA ASN A 24 0.73 -23.53 -36.20
C ASN A 24 1.44 -22.58 -35.23
N GLY A 25 0.86 -21.40 -35.00
CA GLY A 25 1.17 -20.60 -33.82
C GLY A 25 0.30 -21.11 -32.66
N GLU A 26 0.93 -21.63 -31.61
CA GLU A 26 0.23 -21.82 -30.34
C GLU A 26 -0.10 -20.44 -29.77
N ALA A 27 -1.38 -20.13 -29.62
CA ALA A 27 -1.80 -18.95 -28.88
C ALA A 27 -1.51 -19.18 -27.39
N PRO A 28 -0.92 -18.22 -26.66
CA PRO A 28 -0.76 -18.35 -25.22
C PRO A 28 -2.14 -18.48 -24.58
N MET A 29 -2.31 -19.45 -23.69
CA MET A 29 -3.54 -19.57 -22.91
C MET A 29 -3.64 -18.38 -21.96
N SER A 30 -4.59 -17.48 -22.22
CA SER A 30 -4.97 -16.44 -21.28
C SER A 30 -5.47 -17.09 -19.99
N SER A 31 -4.81 -16.84 -18.86
CA SER A 31 -5.26 -17.32 -17.55
C SER A 31 -6.66 -16.73 -17.25
N PRO A 32 -7.68 -17.56 -16.96
CA PRO A 32 -9.08 -17.10 -16.90
C PRO A 32 -9.48 -16.48 -15.55
N ASP A 33 -8.55 -16.35 -14.60
CA ASP A 33 -8.80 -15.95 -13.19
C ASP A 33 -8.21 -14.57 -12.83
N LYS A 34 -7.80 -13.76 -13.82
CA LYS A 34 -7.39 -12.36 -13.60
C LYS A 34 -8.61 -11.43 -13.73
N ASP A 35 -9.18 -11.02 -12.60
CA ASP A 35 -9.94 -9.76 -12.54
C ASP A 35 -8.97 -8.62 -12.87
N PRO A 36 -9.22 -7.79 -13.91
CA PRO A 36 -8.40 -6.64 -14.20
C PRO A 36 -8.63 -5.55 -13.14
N MET A 37 -7.58 -4.83 -12.75
CA MET A 37 -7.75 -3.59 -11.99
C MET A 37 -8.44 -2.55 -12.89
N ASP A 38 -9.65 -2.14 -12.52
CA ASP A 38 -10.45 -1.15 -13.24
C ASP A 38 -10.59 0.08 -12.35
N SER A 39 -9.59 0.96 -12.41
CA SER A 39 -9.51 2.19 -11.63
C SER A 39 -8.81 3.30 -12.41
N PRO A 40 -9.31 4.55 -12.35
CA PRO A 40 -8.60 5.73 -12.85
C PRO A 40 -7.61 6.33 -11.83
N TYR A 41 -7.30 5.63 -10.72
CA TYR A 41 -6.38 6.05 -9.66
C TYR A 41 -5.20 5.09 -9.50
N THR A 42 -4.04 5.60 -9.13
CA THR A 42 -2.93 4.77 -8.65
C THR A 42 -3.14 4.51 -7.16
N VAL A 43 -3.85 3.43 -6.83
CA VAL A 43 -4.17 3.08 -5.44
C VAL A 43 -2.96 2.42 -4.78
N GLY A 44 -2.29 3.19 -3.92
CA GLY A 44 -1.13 2.74 -3.15
C GLY A 44 -1.48 2.37 -1.72
N VAL A 45 -0.76 1.40 -1.16
CA VAL A 45 -0.87 0.99 0.25
C VAL A 45 0.50 0.93 0.90
N TYR A 46 0.61 1.34 2.17
CA TYR A 46 1.82 1.09 2.95
C TYR A 46 1.89 -0.38 3.35
N TYR A 47 2.96 -1.08 2.95
CA TYR A 47 3.14 -2.54 3.11
C TYR A 47 4.30 -2.85 4.06
N TYR A 48 4.16 -3.88 4.89
CA TYR A 48 5.13 -4.24 5.92
C TYR A 48 5.67 -5.66 5.69
N PRO A 49 6.86 -5.79 5.08
CA PRO A 49 7.49 -7.07 4.73
C PRO A 49 8.36 -7.63 5.87
N TRP A 50 7.84 -7.56 7.11
CA TRP A 50 8.57 -7.91 8.34
C TRP A 50 7.98 -9.09 9.13
N TYR A 51 6.91 -9.73 8.65
CA TYR A 51 6.22 -10.84 9.32
C TYR A 51 6.94 -12.17 9.04
N GLY A 52 8.22 -12.26 9.41
CA GLY A 52 9.10 -13.40 9.10
C GLY A 52 8.97 -14.62 10.01
N GLY A 53 7.75 -15.14 10.20
CA GLY A 53 7.46 -16.39 10.92
C GLY A 53 7.46 -16.30 12.45
N ASP A 54 7.71 -15.11 13.01
CA ASP A 54 7.46 -14.73 14.41
C ASP A 54 6.32 -13.70 14.55
N PHE A 55 5.64 -13.43 13.43
CA PHE A 55 4.65 -12.36 13.23
C PHE A 55 5.05 -11.01 13.85
N HIS A 56 6.33 -10.64 13.71
CA HIS A 56 6.96 -9.45 14.30
C HIS A 56 6.71 -9.32 15.83
N GLY A 57 6.73 -10.48 16.50
CA GLY A 57 6.47 -10.63 17.93
C GLY A 57 5.01 -10.88 18.29
N GLY A 58 4.08 -10.94 17.33
CA GLY A 58 2.69 -11.38 17.54
C GLY A 58 1.90 -10.49 18.50
N ARG A 59 2.15 -9.17 18.50
CA ARG A 59 1.56 -8.16 19.39
C ARG A 59 0.67 -7.18 18.62
N TYR A 60 -0.64 -7.35 18.71
CA TYR A 60 -1.62 -6.48 18.08
C TYR A 60 -2.95 -6.59 18.83
N MET A 61 -3.71 -5.49 18.93
CA MET A 61 -4.85 -5.41 19.86
C MET A 61 -5.95 -6.45 19.57
N ARG A 62 -6.10 -6.89 18.31
CA ARG A 62 -7.13 -7.87 17.91
C ARG A 62 -6.87 -9.28 18.44
N LYS A 63 -5.63 -9.60 18.80
CA LYS A 63 -5.26 -10.88 19.43
C LYS A 63 -5.78 -11.00 20.86
N GLU A 64 -5.93 -9.84 21.52
CA GLU A 64 -6.37 -9.73 22.92
C GLU A 64 -7.90 -9.68 23.05
N LEU A 65 -8.64 -9.46 21.94
CA LEU A 65 -10.11 -9.46 21.92
C LEU A 65 -10.70 -10.83 22.31
N ILE A 66 -11.96 -10.82 22.77
CA ILE A 66 -12.73 -12.02 23.13
C ILE A 66 -14.02 -12.06 22.30
N PRO A 67 -14.14 -12.97 21.31
CA PRO A 67 -13.07 -13.83 20.77
C PRO A 67 -12.00 -13.03 20.00
N PRO A 68 -10.77 -13.57 19.85
CA PRO A 68 -9.74 -12.94 19.02
C PRO A 68 -10.17 -12.77 17.57
N GLN A 69 -9.58 -11.80 16.88
CA GLN A 69 -9.87 -11.45 15.48
C GLN A 69 -8.56 -11.42 14.68
N LEU A 70 -8.07 -12.61 14.32
CA LEU A 70 -6.74 -12.82 13.74
C LEU A 70 -6.71 -12.42 12.24
N PRO A 71 -5.51 -12.29 11.62
CA PRO A 71 -5.38 -12.22 10.16
C PRO A 71 -6.03 -13.44 9.51
N MET A 72 -6.64 -13.27 8.34
CA MET A 72 -7.33 -14.38 7.65
C MET A 72 -6.37 -15.49 7.18
N LEU A 73 -5.07 -15.20 7.05
CA LEU A 73 -4.02 -16.17 6.78
C LEU A 73 -3.35 -16.71 8.07
N GLY A 74 -3.85 -16.34 9.25
CA GLY A 74 -3.23 -16.62 10.54
C GLY A 74 -2.00 -15.74 10.81
N GLU A 75 -1.21 -16.09 11.82
CA GLU A 75 0.08 -15.42 12.09
C GLU A 75 1.13 -15.92 11.09
N TYR A 76 1.10 -15.34 9.88
CA TYR A 76 1.77 -15.84 8.68
C TYR A 76 3.28 -15.57 8.60
N ASP A 77 3.92 -16.15 7.57
CA ASP A 77 5.27 -15.81 7.11
C ASP A 77 5.16 -15.08 5.75
N ASP A 78 5.50 -13.79 5.68
CA ASP A 78 5.38 -12.98 4.44
C ASP A 78 6.44 -13.29 3.37
N ARG A 79 7.25 -14.32 3.62
CA ARG A 79 8.19 -14.93 2.67
C ARG A 79 7.64 -16.20 2.03
N ASP A 80 6.49 -16.71 2.48
CA ASP A 80 5.80 -17.84 1.87
C ASP A 80 5.13 -17.39 0.55
N PRO A 81 5.44 -18.00 -0.61
CA PRO A 81 4.84 -17.62 -1.89
C PRO A 81 3.30 -17.74 -1.90
N ALA A 82 2.70 -18.63 -1.10
CA ALA A 82 1.24 -18.71 -1.00
C ALA A 82 0.63 -17.48 -0.31
N VAL A 83 1.33 -16.90 0.66
CA VAL A 83 0.94 -15.64 1.34
C VAL A 83 1.11 -14.47 0.38
N ILE A 84 2.25 -14.38 -0.30
CA ILE A 84 2.54 -13.32 -1.29
C ILE A 84 1.52 -13.36 -2.44
N ALA A 85 1.24 -14.53 -3.02
CA ALA A 85 0.21 -14.70 -4.04
C ALA A 85 -1.17 -14.23 -3.58
N GLN A 86 -1.58 -14.57 -2.35
CA GLN A 86 -2.88 -14.18 -1.82
C GLN A 86 -2.96 -12.69 -1.45
N HIS A 87 -1.86 -12.06 -1.00
CA HIS A 87 -1.77 -10.61 -0.85
C HIS A 87 -1.87 -9.89 -2.20
N LEU A 88 -1.18 -10.38 -3.24
CA LEU A 88 -1.25 -9.81 -4.61
C LEU A 88 -2.64 -9.96 -5.22
N LYS A 89 -3.29 -11.12 -5.02
CA LYS A 89 -4.67 -11.37 -5.45
C LYS A 89 -5.66 -10.43 -4.78
N TRP A 90 -5.65 -10.33 -3.45
CA TRP A 90 -6.49 -9.39 -2.72
C TRP A 90 -6.21 -7.93 -3.07
N SER A 91 -4.97 -7.59 -3.38
CA SER A 91 -4.60 -6.25 -3.84
C SER A 91 -5.33 -5.89 -5.14
N ARG A 92 -5.24 -6.73 -6.17
CA ARG A 92 -5.95 -6.53 -7.45
C ARG A 92 -7.47 -6.46 -7.27
N GLN A 93 -8.04 -7.31 -6.43
CA GLN A 93 -9.48 -7.32 -6.10
C GLN A 93 -9.95 -6.03 -5.37
N ALA A 94 -9.01 -5.25 -4.84
CA ALA A 94 -9.23 -3.98 -4.15
C ALA A 94 -8.77 -2.75 -4.98
N ASN A 95 -8.49 -2.92 -6.28
CA ASN A 95 -7.87 -1.93 -7.17
C ASN A 95 -6.45 -1.46 -6.75
N ILE A 96 -5.80 -2.10 -5.78
CA ILE A 96 -4.46 -1.74 -5.30
C ILE A 96 -3.42 -2.15 -6.35
N SER A 97 -2.74 -1.15 -6.92
CA SER A 97 -1.73 -1.30 -7.95
C SER A 97 -0.30 -1.03 -7.47
N LEU A 98 -0.13 -0.55 -6.23
CA LEU A 98 1.15 -0.13 -5.66
C LEU A 98 1.31 -0.55 -4.19
N TRP A 99 2.39 -1.25 -3.86
CA TRP A 99 2.87 -1.44 -2.50
C TRP A 99 4.05 -0.49 -2.21
N VAL A 100 3.88 0.36 -1.19
CA VAL A 100 4.91 1.25 -0.66
C VAL A 100 5.49 0.59 0.59
N ALA A 101 6.56 -0.18 0.42
CA ALA A 101 7.03 -1.14 1.41
C ALA A 101 8.03 -0.53 2.42
N SER A 102 7.77 -0.72 3.72
CA SER A 102 8.69 -0.35 4.81
C SER A 102 10.08 -0.96 4.58
N TRP A 103 11.13 -0.14 4.67
CA TRP A 103 12.50 -0.54 4.38
C TRP A 103 13.49 -0.04 5.45
N TRP A 104 14.07 -0.99 6.17
CA TRP A 104 14.91 -0.76 7.35
C TRP A 104 16.42 -0.81 7.11
N GLY A 105 16.87 -0.91 5.85
CA GLY A 105 18.29 -0.84 5.45
C GLY A 105 18.81 -2.08 4.72
N PRO A 106 20.04 -2.04 4.19
CA PRO A 106 20.70 -3.21 3.61
C PRO A 106 20.75 -4.37 4.61
N ASP A 107 20.50 -5.59 4.14
CA ASP A 107 20.47 -6.84 4.91
C ASP A 107 19.43 -6.88 6.05
N SER A 108 18.50 -5.93 6.13
CA SER A 108 17.35 -5.97 7.05
C SER A 108 16.39 -7.12 6.72
N ARG A 109 15.43 -7.44 7.60
CA ARG A 109 14.44 -8.50 7.32
C ARG A 109 13.64 -8.12 6.08
N GLU A 110 13.26 -6.85 6.03
CA GLU A 110 12.45 -6.19 5.02
C GLU A 110 13.16 -6.18 3.67
N ASP A 111 14.44 -5.81 3.65
CA ASP A 111 15.29 -5.85 2.45
C ASP A 111 15.49 -7.28 1.91
N GLN A 112 15.59 -8.27 2.80
CA GLN A 112 15.67 -9.68 2.42
C GLN A 112 14.32 -10.22 1.90
N THR A 113 13.19 -9.97 2.57
CA THR A 113 11.84 -10.37 2.11
C THR A 113 11.54 -9.75 0.74
N LEU A 114 11.83 -8.46 0.55
CA LEU A 114 11.62 -7.79 -0.73
C LEU A 114 12.49 -8.39 -1.85
N LEU A 115 13.82 -8.47 -1.66
CA LEU A 115 14.74 -8.90 -2.72
C LEU A 115 14.73 -10.41 -3.01
N GLN A 116 14.35 -11.26 -2.05
CA GLN A 116 14.44 -12.72 -2.18
C GLN A 116 13.08 -13.41 -2.35
N HIS A 117 11.97 -12.76 -1.98
CA HIS A 117 10.64 -13.38 -1.99
C HIS A 117 9.59 -12.59 -2.78
N ILE A 118 9.45 -11.27 -2.56
CA ILE A 118 8.38 -10.46 -3.19
C ILE A 118 8.73 -10.04 -4.62
N LEU A 119 9.89 -9.40 -4.84
CA LEU A 119 10.31 -8.94 -6.17
C LEU A 119 10.50 -10.07 -7.21
N PRO A 120 11.04 -11.26 -6.86
CA PRO A 120 11.14 -12.39 -7.78
C PRO A 120 9.86 -13.25 -7.86
N HIS A 121 8.72 -12.82 -7.31
CA HIS A 121 7.49 -13.62 -7.29
C HIS A 121 6.82 -13.67 -8.67
N ASP A 122 6.55 -14.87 -9.20
CA ASP A 122 5.98 -15.07 -10.55
C ASP A 122 4.62 -14.37 -10.76
N GLU A 123 3.84 -14.16 -9.69
CA GLU A 123 2.53 -13.48 -9.74
C GLU A 123 2.59 -11.95 -9.52
N LEU A 124 3.79 -11.36 -9.40
CA LEU A 124 3.97 -9.91 -9.21
C LEU A 124 3.41 -9.12 -10.40
N ASP A 125 3.66 -9.57 -11.63
CA ASP A 125 2.99 -9.14 -12.87
C ASP A 125 2.94 -7.61 -13.03
N ASP A 126 1.78 -6.99 -12.80
CA ASP A 126 1.49 -5.55 -12.90
C ASP A 126 1.64 -4.74 -11.59
N MET A 127 1.80 -5.41 -10.43
CA MET A 127 1.96 -4.74 -9.13
C MET A 127 3.24 -3.91 -9.10
N GLN A 128 3.14 -2.64 -8.72
CA GLN A 128 4.28 -1.76 -8.55
C GLN A 128 4.80 -1.78 -7.11
N ILE A 129 6.11 -1.67 -6.94
CA ILE A 129 6.78 -1.57 -5.65
C ILE A 129 7.51 -0.23 -5.55
N ALA A 130 7.37 0.45 -4.42
CA ALA A 130 8.24 1.56 -4.00
C ALA A 130 8.74 1.31 -2.59
N LEU A 131 9.88 1.89 -2.20
CA LEU A 131 10.37 1.81 -0.82
C LEU A 131 9.89 2.99 0.03
N PHE A 132 9.54 2.69 1.27
CA PHE A 132 9.30 3.63 2.35
C PHE A 132 10.53 3.66 3.26
N TYR A 133 11.36 4.70 3.11
CA TYR A 133 12.60 4.84 3.83
C TYR A 133 12.32 5.23 5.29
N GLU A 134 12.66 4.33 6.21
CA GLU A 134 12.34 4.40 7.64
C GLU A 134 13.28 5.36 8.39
N THR A 135 13.11 6.66 8.12
CA THR A 135 14.01 7.74 8.55
C THR A 135 14.37 7.67 10.04
N THR A 136 13.41 7.35 10.91
CA THR A 136 13.62 7.19 12.37
C THR A 136 14.76 6.21 12.68
N GLY A 137 14.65 4.98 12.19
CA GLY A 137 15.65 3.92 12.40
C GLY A 137 16.93 4.13 11.59
N ARG A 138 16.81 4.59 10.34
CA ARG A 138 17.97 4.84 9.47
C ARG A 138 18.84 5.99 9.99
N THR A 139 18.24 7.07 10.49
CA THR A 139 18.95 8.27 10.97
C THR A 139 19.19 8.33 12.49
N ARG A 140 18.83 7.27 13.23
CA ARG A 140 18.94 7.18 14.69
C ARG A 140 18.23 8.34 15.39
N GLU A 141 16.91 8.39 15.33
CA GLU A 141 16.12 9.49 15.90
C GLU A 141 16.56 10.87 15.38
N PHE A 142 16.75 10.98 14.05
CA PHE A 142 17.07 12.24 13.37
C PHE A 142 18.39 12.90 13.82
N SER A 143 19.36 12.10 14.30
CA SER A 143 20.61 12.59 14.90
C SER A 143 21.89 12.20 14.16
N VAL A 144 21.87 11.17 13.30
CA VAL A 144 23.05 10.66 12.57
C VAL A 144 22.69 10.24 11.15
N PHE A 145 23.00 11.09 10.16
CA PHE A 145 22.66 10.88 8.75
C PHE A 145 23.68 10.05 7.94
N ASN A 146 24.70 9.47 8.58
CA ASN A 146 25.81 8.80 7.87
C ASN A 146 25.43 7.53 7.09
N ARG A 147 24.20 7.02 7.27
CA ARG A 147 23.62 5.91 6.51
C ARG A 147 22.93 6.34 5.21
N VAL A 148 22.49 7.60 5.09
CA VAL A 148 21.66 8.05 3.96
C VAL A 148 22.31 7.79 2.60
N ALA A 149 23.60 8.11 2.45
CA ALA A 149 24.31 7.85 1.20
C ALA A 149 24.47 6.35 0.88
N PRO A 150 25.10 5.50 1.73
CA PRO A 150 25.24 4.07 1.41
C PRO A 150 23.89 3.33 1.29
N ASP A 151 22.86 3.75 2.02
CA ASP A 151 21.51 3.20 1.88
C ASP A 151 20.94 3.48 0.48
N ILE A 152 21.07 4.70 -0.03
CA ILE A 152 20.60 5.07 -1.37
C ILE A 152 21.44 4.40 -2.47
N ALA A 153 22.74 4.19 -2.25
CA ALA A 153 23.59 3.44 -3.17
C ALA A 153 23.10 1.97 -3.32
N HIS A 154 22.77 1.32 -2.20
CA HIS A 154 22.15 -0.01 -2.20
C HIS A 154 20.77 0.00 -2.87
N ILE A 155 19.91 0.97 -2.55
CA ILE A 155 18.59 1.06 -3.17
C ILE A 155 18.71 1.22 -4.71
N ALA A 156 19.67 2.00 -5.19
CA ALA A 156 19.96 2.13 -6.61
C ALA A 156 20.39 0.80 -7.25
N GLU A 157 21.43 0.15 -6.70
CA GLU A 157 21.97 -1.12 -7.22
C GLU A 157 20.96 -2.28 -7.17
N ARG A 158 20.06 -2.27 -6.18
CA ARG A 158 19.20 -3.43 -5.87
C ARG A 158 17.74 -3.28 -6.30
N TYR A 159 17.21 -2.06 -6.45
CA TYR A 159 15.78 -1.81 -6.68
C TYR A 159 15.45 -0.89 -7.87
N PHE A 160 16.16 0.24 -8.06
CA PHE A 160 15.70 1.29 -8.98
C PHE A 160 15.61 0.90 -10.46
N ASP A 161 16.30 -0.15 -10.91
CA ASP A 161 16.20 -0.70 -12.27
C ASP A 161 15.21 -1.88 -12.40
N HIS A 162 14.58 -2.34 -11.31
CA HIS A 162 13.57 -3.41 -11.38
C HIS A 162 12.37 -2.98 -12.25
N PRO A 163 11.80 -3.86 -13.10
CA PRO A 163 10.67 -3.49 -13.98
C PRO A 163 9.45 -2.99 -13.17
N ASN A 164 9.10 -3.69 -12.10
CA ASN A 164 8.01 -3.33 -11.19
C ASN A 164 8.33 -2.16 -10.25
N TYR A 165 9.52 -1.54 -10.30
CA TYR A 165 9.82 -0.39 -9.46
C TYR A 165 9.04 0.85 -9.92
N LEU A 166 8.31 1.50 -9.02
CA LEU A 166 7.49 2.68 -9.30
C LEU A 166 8.34 3.82 -9.88
N ARG A 167 7.87 4.40 -10.98
CA ARG A 167 8.50 5.55 -11.65
C ARG A 167 7.46 6.59 -12.04
N ILE A 168 7.74 7.86 -11.74
CA ILE A 168 6.97 9.03 -12.22
C ILE A 168 7.90 9.81 -13.15
N ASP A 169 7.45 10.15 -14.37
CA ASP A 169 8.28 10.74 -15.43
C ASP A 169 9.60 9.96 -15.70
N GLY A 170 9.58 8.64 -15.52
CA GLY A 170 10.74 7.75 -15.63
C GLY A 170 11.71 7.78 -14.43
N ARG A 171 11.51 8.68 -13.46
CA ARG A 171 12.32 8.84 -12.25
C ARG A 171 11.86 7.82 -11.19
N PRO A 172 12.73 6.93 -10.67
CA PRO A 172 12.34 5.99 -9.62
C PRO A 172 11.90 6.72 -8.35
N VAL A 173 10.77 6.28 -7.79
CA VAL A 173 10.12 6.93 -6.66
C VAL A 173 10.62 6.39 -5.33
N LEU A 174 10.92 7.28 -4.37
CA LEU A 174 11.26 6.94 -3.00
C LEU A 174 10.31 7.69 -2.05
N PHE A 175 9.59 6.96 -1.21
CA PHE A 175 8.83 7.56 -0.10
C PHE A 175 9.77 7.70 1.10
N VAL A 176 9.73 8.84 1.78
CA VAL A 176 10.59 9.13 2.94
C VAL A 176 9.71 9.43 4.15
N TYR A 177 9.79 8.57 5.17
CA TYR A 177 8.98 8.70 6.37
C TYR A 177 9.42 9.90 7.22
N LEU A 178 8.47 10.59 7.86
CA LEU A 178 8.70 11.72 8.76
C LEU A 178 9.59 12.86 8.19
N THR A 179 9.45 13.24 6.91
CA THR A 179 10.16 14.44 6.40
C THR A 179 9.79 15.68 7.19
N ARG A 180 8.54 15.78 7.71
CA ARG A 180 8.12 16.89 8.61
C ARG A 180 8.98 17.03 9.87
N VAL A 181 9.67 15.97 10.30
CA VAL A 181 10.60 15.99 11.43
C VAL A 181 11.98 16.47 10.98
N LEU A 182 12.49 16.01 9.84
CA LEU A 182 13.71 16.57 9.22
C LEU A 182 13.57 18.06 8.91
N SER A 183 12.40 18.45 8.39
CA SER A 183 11.98 19.82 8.05
C SER A 183 12.01 20.71 9.28
N ARG A 184 11.28 20.34 10.34
CA ARG A 184 11.28 21.02 11.64
C ARG A 184 12.66 21.07 12.32
N ASN A 185 13.50 20.07 12.11
CA ASN A 185 14.86 20.02 12.64
C ASN A 185 15.89 20.79 11.78
N GLY A 186 15.50 21.30 10.61
CA GLY A 186 16.39 22.01 9.67
C GLY A 186 17.31 21.11 8.84
N THR A 187 17.11 19.78 8.87
CA THR A 187 18.00 18.78 8.24
C THR A 187 17.46 18.19 6.93
N LEU A 188 16.22 18.49 6.53
CA LEU A 188 15.64 17.95 5.28
C LEU A 188 16.49 18.28 4.05
N ALA A 189 17.02 19.50 3.97
CA ALA A 189 17.83 19.96 2.84
C ALA A 189 19.15 19.20 2.69
N GLU A 190 19.81 18.80 3.79
CA GLU A 190 21.04 17.98 3.71
C GLU A 190 20.73 16.51 3.38
N VAL A 191 19.66 15.94 3.93
CA VAL A 191 19.23 14.57 3.65
C VAL A 191 18.80 14.40 2.20
N VAL A 192 17.88 15.25 1.70
CA VAL A 192 17.42 15.23 0.30
C VAL A 192 18.58 15.47 -0.67
N LYS A 193 19.51 16.37 -0.33
CA LYS A 193 20.72 16.60 -1.13
C LYS A 193 21.62 15.37 -1.18
N ALA A 194 21.83 14.67 -0.06
CA ALA A 194 22.60 13.44 -0.02
C ALA A 194 21.94 12.33 -0.85
N MET A 195 20.62 12.13 -0.68
CA MET A 195 19.84 11.16 -1.45
C MET A 195 19.95 11.42 -2.97
N ARG A 196 19.64 12.64 -3.43
CA ARG A 196 19.73 12.99 -4.86
C ARG A 196 21.16 12.99 -5.40
N ALA A 197 22.18 13.28 -4.57
CA ALA A 197 23.57 13.20 -4.99
C ALA A 197 24.00 11.74 -5.25
N THR A 198 23.82 10.85 -4.28
CA THR A 198 24.25 9.45 -4.42
C THR A 198 23.42 8.67 -5.44
N ALA A 199 22.13 8.97 -5.59
CA ALA A 199 21.33 8.42 -6.68
C ALA A 199 21.91 8.79 -8.06
N ARG A 200 22.35 10.04 -8.24
CA ARG A 200 22.96 10.52 -9.50
C ARG A 200 24.36 9.96 -9.73
N GLU A 201 25.12 9.70 -8.67
CA GLU A 201 26.40 8.97 -8.73
C GLU A 201 26.20 7.52 -9.19
N ALA A 202 25.06 6.90 -8.84
CA ALA A 202 24.63 5.59 -9.35
C ALA A 202 23.94 5.65 -10.73
N GLY A 203 23.65 6.84 -11.27
CA GLY A 203 23.08 7.03 -12.61
C GLY A 203 21.58 7.36 -12.68
N HIS A 204 20.89 7.48 -11.55
CA HIS A 204 19.45 7.76 -11.49
C HIS A 204 19.15 9.20 -11.03
N ASP A 205 18.04 9.78 -11.49
CA ASP A 205 17.44 10.95 -10.86
C ASP A 205 16.15 10.52 -10.15
N ILE A 206 16.14 10.57 -8.82
CA ILE A 206 15.03 10.05 -7.99
C ILE A 206 13.92 11.08 -7.80
N TYR A 207 12.69 10.58 -7.72
CA TYR A 207 11.48 11.33 -7.35
C TYR A 207 11.18 11.06 -5.87
N ILE A 208 11.18 12.08 -5.02
CA ILE A 208 11.02 11.93 -3.56
C ILE A 208 9.61 12.34 -3.13
N VAL A 209 8.87 11.41 -2.55
CA VAL A 209 7.61 11.66 -1.85
C VAL A 209 7.89 11.81 -0.35
N GLY A 210 7.63 12.98 0.23
CA GLY A 210 7.83 13.22 1.66
C GLY A 210 6.55 13.09 2.49
N ASP A 211 6.65 12.41 3.64
CA ASP A 211 5.66 12.44 4.72
C ASP A 211 5.75 13.78 5.50
N GLU A 212 5.45 14.86 4.79
CA GLU A 212 5.57 16.26 5.19
C GLU A 212 4.26 16.83 5.74
N VAL A 213 3.12 16.34 5.22
CA VAL A 213 1.79 16.88 5.52
C VAL A 213 1.34 16.38 6.90
N PHE A 214 0.98 17.31 7.79
CA PHE A 214 0.44 16.97 9.11
C PHE A 214 -0.35 18.14 9.72
N GLY A 215 -1.59 17.89 10.12
CA GLY A 215 -2.45 18.92 10.71
C GLY A 215 -2.71 20.09 9.76
N GLN A 216 -2.68 21.33 10.27
CA GLN A 216 -2.87 22.53 9.45
C GLN A 216 -1.55 22.96 8.77
N PRO A 217 -1.59 23.41 7.49
CA PRO A 217 -0.39 23.88 6.81
C PRO A 217 0.15 25.19 7.41
N PRO A 218 1.48 25.43 7.30
CA PRO A 218 2.05 26.75 7.54
C PRO A 218 1.66 27.73 6.41
N THR A 219 1.89 29.03 6.61
CA THR A 219 1.59 30.06 5.60
C THR A 219 2.47 29.98 4.34
N SER A 220 3.65 29.36 4.45
CA SER A 220 4.62 29.10 3.37
C SER A 220 5.60 28.01 3.82
N SER A 221 6.25 27.27 2.91
CA SER A 221 7.22 26.25 3.30
C SER A 221 8.23 25.90 2.20
N GLU A 222 9.39 26.57 2.24
CA GLU A 222 10.55 26.26 1.37
C GLU A 222 10.99 24.79 1.48
N ALA A 223 10.65 24.09 2.57
CA ALA A 223 10.93 22.67 2.76
C ALA A 223 10.16 21.76 1.79
N ILE A 224 8.98 22.19 1.31
CA ILE A 224 8.17 21.41 0.35
C ILE A 224 8.82 21.45 -1.04
N GLY A 225 9.37 22.60 -1.46
CA GLY A 225 10.12 22.74 -2.72
C GLY A 225 11.44 21.96 -2.77
N LEU A 226 11.81 21.27 -1.69
CA LEU A 226 12.89 20.27 -1.70
C LEU A 226 12.41 18.91 -2.22
N LEU A 227 11.13 18.59 -2.09
CA LEU A 227 10.52 17.30 -2.42
C LEU A 227 9.94 17.34 -3.84
N ASP A 228 9.55 16.17 -4.38
CA ASP A 228 8.85 16.09 -5.68
C ASP A 228 7.32 15.95 -5.47
N ALA A 229 6.93 15.26 -4.40
CA ALA A 229 5.56 15.27 -3.90
C ALA A 229 5.51 15.22 -2.36
N VAL A 230 4.33 15.53 -1.80
CA VAL A 230 4.06 15.38 -0.36
C VAL A 230 2.81 14.52 -0.10
N THR A 231 2.84 13.79 1.02
CA THR A 231 1.74 12.97 1.53
C THR A 231 1.71 13.00 3.07
N ASN A 232 0.75 12.29 3.67
CA ASN A 232 0.55 12.18 5.12
C ASN A 232 0.39 10.70 5.52
N TYR A 233 1.45 10.06 6.04
CA TYR A 233 1.34 8.69 6.56
C TYR A 233 0.46 8.64 7.82
N ASP A 234 0.75 9.53 8.77
CA ASP A 234 0.08 9.63 10.07
C ASP A 234 -1.25 10.39 9.95
N VAL A 235 -2.22 9.73 9.32
CA VAL A 235 -3.57 10.26 9.09
C VAL A 235 -4.33 10.46 10.41
N TYR A 236 -4.14 9.54 11.36
CA TYR A 236 -4.76 9.57 12.70
C TYR A 236 -4.34 10.81 13.50
N GLY A 237 -3.04 11.01 13.71
CA GLY A 237 -2.51 12.14 14.48
C GLY A 237 -2.72 13.48 13.77
N SER A 238 -2.69 13.48 12.44
CA SER A 238 -2.96 14.66 11.60
C SER A 238 -4.44 15.10 11.67
N MET A 239 -5.38 14.17 11.73
CA MET A 239 -6.81 14.46 11.94
C MET A 239 -7.13 14.83 13.41
N GLY A 240 -6.39 14.29 14.38
CA GLY A 240 -6.60 14.55 15.81
C GLY A 240 -7.95 14.05 16.33
N ALA A 241 -8.47 12.96 15.75
CA ALA A 241 -9.71 12.30 16.17
C ALA A 241 -9.45 11.25 17.25
N LYS A 242 -10.53 10.84 17.93
CA LYS A 242 -10.54 9.71 18.88
C LYS A 242 -11.95 9.15 19.05
N GLY A 243 -12.05 7.89 19.45
CA GLY A 243 -13.30 7.13 19.47
C GLY A 243 -13.94 7.15 18.08
N TYR A 244 -15.17 7.62 17.99
CA TYR A 244 -15.82 7.88 16.71
C TYR A 244 -15.45 9.27 16.19
N ALA A 245 -14.75 9.34 15.06
CA ALA A 245 -14.23 10.61 14.53
C ALA A 245 -15.34 11.61 14.14
N GLY A 246 -16.45 11.13 13.59
CA GLY A 246 -17.54 11.94 13.06
C GLY A 246 -17.20 12.65 11.74
N GLN A 247 -18.21 12.87 10.89
CA GLN A 247 -18.03 13.53 9.59
C GLN A 247 -17.32 14.89 9.70
N ALA A 248 -17.61 15.65 10.76
CA ALA A 248 -16.99 16.95 10.99
C ALA A 248 -15.47 16.89 11.24
N ALA A 249 -14.89 15.76 11.69
CA ALA A 249 -13.43 15.60 11.76
C ALA A 249 -12.84 15.28 10.39
N VAL A 250 -13.48 14.37 9.65
CA VAL A 250 -13.12 14.03 8.25
C VAL A 250 -13.11 15.29 7.38
N ASP A 251 -14.15 16.12 7.45
CA ASP A 251 -14.24 17.36 6.67
C ASP A 251 -13.17 18.40 7.06
N ARG A 252 -12.84 18.52 8.36
CA ARG A 252 -11.74 19.41 8.81
C ARG A 252 -10.38 18.91 8.36
N TYR A 253 -10.16 17.60 8.40
CA TYR A 253 -8.93 16.97 7.91
C TYR A 253 -8.79 17.23 6.40
N TYR A 254 -9.80 16.93 5.59
CA TYR A 254 -9.70 17.15 4.14
C TYR A 254 -9.68 18.63 3.72
N ALA A 255 -10.26 19.55 4.50
CA ALA A 255 -10.05 20.99 4.31
C ALA A 255 -8.59 21.42 4.56
N ALA A 256 -7.92 20.78 5.53
CA ALA A 256 -6.48 20.98 5.76
C ALA A 256 -5.65 20.35 4.64
N GLN A 257 -5.94 19.11 4.24
CA GLN A 257 -5.29 18.42 3.10
C GLN A 257 -5.40 19.24 1.80
N ALA A 258 -6.58 19.82 1.51
CA ALA A 258 -6.77 20.72 0.37
C ALA A 258 -5.86 21.95 0.47
N SER A 259 -5.70 22.53 1.66
CA SER A 259 -4.84 23.70 1.88
C SER A 259 -3.34 23.34 1.80
N TRP A 260 -2.96 22.13 2.21
CA TRP A 260 -1.62 21.56 1.98
C TRP A 260 -1.34 21.32 0.49
N ARG A 261 -2.34 20.88 -0.29
CA ARG A 261 -2.24 20.70 -1.74
C ARG A 261 -1.97 22.01 -2.47
N GLU A 262 -2.73 23.06 -2.19
CA GLU A 262 -2.49 24.38 -2.79
C GLU A 262 -1.10 24.94 -2.41
N LEU A 263 -0.63 24.69 -1.18
CA LEU A 263 0.73 25.03 -0.75
C LEU A 263 1.80 24.20 -1.49
N ALA A 264 1.59 22.89 -1.67
CA ALA A 264 2.50 22.04 -2.43
C ALA A 264 2.64 22.52 -3.88
N HIS A 265 1.52 22.87 -4.53
CA HIS A 265 1.49 23.38 -5.90
C HIS A 265 2.18 24.75 -6.01
N ALA A 266 2.06 25.60 -5.00
CA ALA A 266 2.76 26.90 -4.95
C ALA A 266 4.29 26.75 -4.82
N GLU A 267 4.76 25.72 -4.11
CA GLU A 267 6.19 25.39 -3.94
C GLU A 267 6.72 24.45 -5.06
N GLY A 268 5.87 24.04 -6.01
CA GLY A 268 6.22 23.25 -7.19
C GLY A 268 6.21 21.72 -7.02
N ALA A 269 5.71 21.21 -5.89
CA ALA A 269 5.57 19.79 -5.60
C ALA A 269 4.14 19.27 -5.89
N ALA A 270 4.00 17.99 -6.22
CA ALA A 270 2.70 17.34 -6.32
C ALA A 270 2.13 16.93 -4.95
N PHE A 271 0.84 16.60 -4.90
CA PHE A 271 0.16 16.18 -3.69
C PHE A 271 -0.47 14.79 -3.83
N ILE A 272 -0.27 13.95 -2.83
CA ILE A 272 -0.79 12.57 -2.77
C ILE A 272 -1.66 12.44 -1.51
N PRO A 273 -3.01 12.48 -1.64
CA PRO A 273 -3.92 12.35 -0.50
C PRO A 273 -3.77 10.98 0.19
N ALA A 274 -3.98 10.97 1.50
CA ALA A 274 -3.90 9.78 2.33
C ALA A 274 -5.18 9.53 3.14
N THR A 275 -5.49 8.25 3.36
CA THR A 275 -6.67 7.73 4.06
C THR A 275 -6.30 6.54 4.96
N THR A 276 -7.15 6.19 5.93
CA THR A 276 -6.95 5.08 6.86
C THR A 276 -8.30 4.51 7.31
N PRO A 277 -8.43 3.20 7.60
CA PRO A 277 -9.70 2.64 8.05
C PRO A 277 -10.02 2.95 9.51
N GLY A 278 -9.02 3.21 10.35
CA GLY A 278 -9.08 3.41 11.80
C GLY A 278 -7.69 3.26 12.42
N PHE A 279 -7.58 3.31 13.76
CA PHE A 279 -6.30 3.20 14.46
C PHE A 279 -6.46 2.69 15.90
N ASN A 280 -5.63 1.73 16.33
CA ASN A 280 -5.47 1.32 17.73
C ASN A 280 -4.13 0.57 17.92
N ASP A 281 -3.19 1.18 18.66
CA ASP A 281 -1.86 0.60 18.93
C ASP A 281 -1.68 -0.02 20.33
N LYS A 282 -2.77 -0.32 21.05
CA LYS A 282 -2.72 -0.85 22.43
C LYS A 282 -1.98 -2.18 22.58
N GLY A 283 -1.88 -2.96 21.51
CA GLY A 283 -1.10 -4.22 21.49
C GLY A 283 0.41 -4.00 21.67
N VAL A 284 0.93 -2.81 21.41
CA VAL A 284 2.38 -2.48 21.48
C VAL A 284 2.72 -1.23 22.28
N ARG A 285 1.79 -0.27 22.45
CA ARG A 285 2.05 1.02 23.12
C ARG A 285 0.93 1.41 24.09
N SER A 286 1.22 2.36 24.97
CA SER A 286 0.24 2.99 25.85
C SER A 286 0.35 4.51 25.76
N GLY A 287 -0.76 5.18 25.41
CA GLY A 287 -0.84 6.65 25.45
C GLY A 287 -1.68 7.29 24.33
N HIS A 288 -1.81 6.64 23.18
CA HIS A 288 -2.64 7.12 22.07
C HIS A 288 -4.09 6.65 22.26
N GLU A 289 -5.08 7.49 21.96
CA GLU A 289 -6.51 7.16 22.06
C GLU A 289 -7.03 6.60 20.74
N ALA A 290 -7.60 5.39 20.74
CA ALA A 290 -8.01 4.68 19.53
C ALA A 290 -9.07 5.45 18.70
N VAL A 291 -9.09 5.22 17.38
CA VAL A 291 -10.15 5.66 16.47
C VAL A 291 -10.86 4.44 15.88
N SER A 292 -12.16 4.38 16.11
CA SER A 292 -13.04 3.32 15.59
C SER A 292 -13.10 3.37 14.07
N ARG A 293 -13.25 2.20 13.45
CA ARG A 293 -13.54 2.07 12.01
C ARG A 293 -14.98 2.44 11.64
N LYS A 294 -15.80 2.86 12.63
CA LYS A 294 -17.15 3.44 12.48
C LYS A 294 -17.08 4.97 12.59
N LEU A 295 -17.89 5.68 11.79
CA LEU A 295 -17.93 7.15 11.78
C LEU A 295 -18.69 7.74 13.00
N SER A 296 -19.71 7.05 13.50
CA SER A 296 -20.42 7.31 14.77
C SER A 296 -20.76 5.98 15.47
N GLU A 297 -21.29 6.03 16.69
CA GLU A 297 -21.67 4.83 17.45
C GLU A 297 -22.75 4.00 16.74
N GLU A 298 -23.65 4.68 16.04
CA GLU A 298 -24.78 4.12 15.29
C GLU A 298 -24.44 3.81 13.82
N ALA A 299 -23.24 4.13 13.36
CA ALA A 299 -22.83 3.96 11.97
C ALA A 299 -22.29 2.54 11.70
N GLU A 300 -22.47 2.07 10.46
CA GLU A 300 -21.93 0.79 9.99
C GLU A 300 -20.40 0.72 10.03
N PHE A 301 -19.84 -0.48 10.18
CA PHE A 301 -18.39 -0.69 10.09
C PHE A 301 -17.85 -0.32 8.71
N GLY A 302 -16.70 0.36 8.70
CA GLY A 302 -16.08 0.90 7.48
C GLY A 302 -16.68 2.23 7.03
N SER A 303 -17.69 2.78 7.71
CA SER A 303 -18.25 4.10 7.39
C SER A 303 -17.24 5.24 7.52
N LEU A 304 -16.24 5.14 8.41
CA LEU A 304 -15.13 6.09 8.45
C LEU A 304 -14.31 6.02 7.14
N PHE A 305 -13.87 4.83 6.75
CA PHE A 305 -13.06 4.63 5.56
C PHE A 305 -13.77 5.09 4.28
N ARG A 306 -15.07 4.76 4.14
CA ARG A 306 -15.94 5.26 3.05
C ARG A 306 -16.01 6.79 3.01
N ALA A 307 -16.21 7.44 4.16
CA ALA A 307 -16.27 8.91 4.24
C ALA A 307 -14.92 9.57 3.89
N MET A 308 -13.80 8.91 4.21
CA MET A 308 -12.46 9.41 3.89
C MET A 308 -12.09 9.21 2.42
N LEU A 309 -12.34 8.02 1.84
CA LEU A 309 -12.13 7.75 0.41
C LEU A 309 -12.92 8.73 -0.47
N ALA A 310 -14.20 8.95 -0.12
CA ALA A 310 -15.08 9.89 -0.82
C ALA A 310 -14.62 11.36 -0.76
N GLN A 311 -13.60 11.70 0.04
CA GLN A 311 -12.91 12.99 -0.01
C GLN A 311 -11.53 12.86 -0.69
N ALA A 312 -10.74 11.82 -0.38
CA ALA A 312 -9.39 11.61 -0.90
C ALA A 312 -9.30 11.67 -2.43
N VAL A 313 -10.20 10.96 -3.13
CA VAL A 313 -10.22 10.89 -4.61
C VAL A 313 -10.37 12.24 -5.31
N LYS A 314 -10.84 13.28 -4.61
CA LYS A 314 -11.00 14.64 -5.16
C LYS A 314 -9.68 15.43 -5.22
N TYR A 315 -8.64 14.95 -4.54
CA TYR A 315 -7.37 15.68 -4.36
C TYR A 315 -6.16 14.96 -4.96
N ALA A 316 -6.35 13.80 -5.59
CA ALA A 316 -5.29 13.02 -6.22
C ALA A 316 -4.85 13.67 -7.54
N ASP A 317 -3.59 14.11 -7.62
CA ASP A 317 -3.09 14.87 -8.77
C ASP A 317 -2.78 14.00 -9.99
N GLU A 318 -3.06 14.52 -11.19
CA GLU A 318 -2.80 13.79 -12.45
C GLU A 318 -1.31 13.52 -12.69
N SER A 319 -0.42 14.37 -12.18
CA SER A 319 1.04 14.23 -12.28
C SER A 319 1.61 13.04 -11.50
N THR A 320 0.86 12.46 -10.57
CA THR A 320 1.25 11.24 -9.85
C THR A 320 0.52 9.99 -10.38
N GLY A 321 -0.19 10.11 -11.51
CA GLY A 321 -1.10 9.06 -11.97
C GLY A 321 -2.39 8.98 -11.13
N ARG A 322 -2.82 10.12 -10.56
CA ARG A 322 -3.93 10.21 -9.59
C ARG A 322 -3.72 9.28 -8.41
N MET A 323 -2.55 9.39 -7.79
CA MET A 323 -2.16 8.53 -6.68
C MET A 323 -2.91 8.89 -5.40
N LEU A 324 -3.30 7.87 -4.63
CA LEU A 324 -3.77 8.01 -3.25
C LEU A 324 -3.14 6.90 -2.39
N MET A 325 -2.89 7.19 -1.11
CA MET A 325 -2.27 6.25 -0.18
C MET A 325 -3.23 5.78 0.91
N VAL A 326 -3.28 4.47 1.15
CA VAL A 326 -3.93 3.89 2.34
C VAL A 326 -2.86 3.52 3.37
N THR A 327 -2.98 4.08 4.57
CA THR A 327 -2.33 3.60 5.79
C THR A 327 -3.30 2.61 6.45
N SER A 328 -3.15 1.29 6.32
CA SER A 328 -2.08 0.52 5.65
C SER A 328 -2.63 -0.76 4.98
N TRP A 329 -1.78 -1.51 4.27
CA TRP A 329 -2.08 -2.90 3.92
C TRP A 329 -2.19 -3.77 5.17
N ASN A 330 -1.07 -3.94 5.91
CA ASN A 330 -0.88 -4.92 6.98
C ASN A 330 -0.12 -4.40 8.23
N GLU A 331 -0.24 -3.13 8.61
CA GLU A 331 0.31 -2.65 9.90
C GLU A 331 -0.59 -3.10 11.07
N TRP A 332 -0.43 -4.37 11.46
CA TRP A 332 -1.21 -4.99 12.52
C TRP A 332 -0.96 -4.37 13.89
N HIS A 333 0.22 -3.77 14.14
CA HIS A 333 0.54 -3.23 15.46
C HIS A 333 -0.26 -1.96 15.79
N GLU A 334 -0.80 -1.27 14.78
CA GLU A 334 -1.53 0.00 14.94
C GLU A 334 -3.02 -0.08 14.55
N ASP A 335 -3.55 -1.29 14.31
CA ASP A 335 -4.88 -1.57 13.74
C ASP A 335 -5.25 -0.73 12.49
N THR A 336 -4.28 -0.37 11.65
CA THR A 336 -4.55 0.41 10.42
C THR A 336 -4.74 -0.47 9.17
N GLN A 337 -4.52 -1.78 9.28
CA GLN A 337 -4.56 -2.73 8.17
C GLN A 337 -5.93 -2.82 7.49
N ILE A 338 -5.96 -2.86 6.16
CA ILE A 338 -7.12 -3.30 5.37
C ILE A 338 -7.06 -4.79 5.00
N GLU A 339 -5.93 -5.46 5.26
CA GLU A 339 -5.76 -6.91 5.11
C GLU A 339 -6.93 -7.66 5.79
N PRO A 340 -7.49 -8.71 5.15
CA PRO A 340 -8.63 -9.44 5.70
C PRO A 340 -8.42 -10.04 7.09
N VAL A 341 -9.43 -9.88 7.95
CA VAL A 341 -9.52 -10.47 9.30
C VAL A 341 -10.47 -11.67 9.28
N GLU A 342 -10.21 -12.69 10.09
CA GLU A 342 -11.12 -13.83 10.29
C GLU A 342 -12.57 -13.36 10.59
N LYS A 343 -13.57 -13.97 9.93
CA LYS A 343 -14.97 -13.52 10.06
C LYS A 343 -15.51 -13.82 11.45
N GLY A 344 -15.83 -12.77 12.21
CA GLY A 344 -16.15 -12.84 13.64
C GLY A 344 -17.20 -11.82 14.08
N GLY A 345 -17.98 -12.17 15.10
CA GLY A 345 -19.01 -11.30 15.66
C GLY A 345 -18.44 -10.04 16.32
N VAL A 346 -19.29 -9.02 16.47
CA VAL A 346 -18.94 -7.77 17.15
C VAL A 346 -18.60 -8.04 18.62
N THR A 347 -17.46 -7.54 19.07
CA THR A 347 -17.08 -7.51 20.48
C THR A 347 -16.36 -6.21 20.83
N ARG A 348 -16.41 -5.86 22.11
CA ARG A 348 -15.51 -4.87 22.75
C ARG A 348 -14.74 -5.48 23.93
N LEU A 349 -15.00 -6.76 24.21
CA LEU A 349 -14.37 -7.48 25.31
C LEU A 349 -12.95 -7.90 24.91
N ASP A 350 -12.03 -7.79 25.85
CA ASP A 350 -10.64 -8.21 25.71
C ASP A 350 -10.09 -8.90 26.97
N GLY A 351 -8.87 -9.44 26.89
CA GLY A 351 -8.20 -10.19 27.95
C GLY A 351 -7.61 -9.35 29.10
N SER A 352 -7.83 -8.04 29.14
CA SER A 352 -7.29 -7.18 30.20
C SER A 352 -8.02 -7.32 31.54
N GLU A 353 -7.42 -6.80 32.62
CA GLU A 353 -8.04 -6.80 33.96
C GLU A 353 -9.37 -6.00 34.04
N THR A 354 -9.58 -5.03 33.13
CA THR A 354 -10.85 -4.29 33.02
C THR A 354 -11.81 -4.90 31.99
N GLY A 355 -11.33 -5.80 31.14
CA GLY A 355 -12.07 -6.41 30.03
C GLY A 355 -12.28 -5.52 28.80
N GLU A 356 -11.79 -4.27 28.80
CA GLU A 356 -11.96 -3.30 27.69
C GLU A 356 -10.73 -2.36 27.52
N ALA A 357 -9.54 -2.70 28.04
CA ALA A 357 -8.35 -1.82 27.98
C ALA A 357 -7.63 -1.81 26.62
N PHE A 358 -7.77 -2.88 25.83
CA PHE A 358 -7.26 -2.94 24.45
C PHE A 358 -8.28 -2.39 23.46
N SER A 359 -9.58 -2.59 23.69
CA SER A 359 -10.65 -2.04 22.84
C SER A 359 -10.95 -0.56 23.09
N GLU A 360 -10.60 -0.04 24.28
CA GLU A 360 -11.08 1.25 24.81
C GLU A 360 -12.61 1.39 24.78
N GLY A 361 -13.33 0.27 24.93
CA GLY A 361 -14.79 0.21 24.88
C GLY A 361 -15.40 0.39 23.48
N LEU A 362 -14.57 0.48 22.44
CA LEU A 362 -15.02 0.56 21.04
C LEU A 362 -15.43 -0.82 20.53
N ASP A 363 -16.39 -0.85 19.60
CA ASP A 363 -16.79 -2.09 18.93
C ASP A 363 -15.77 -2.50 17.85
N TYR A 364 -15.43 -3.78 17.82
CA TYR A 364 -14.58 -4.43 16.83
C TYR A 364 -15.29 -5.63 16.21
N GLU A 365 -15.32 -5.73 14.88
CA GLU A 365 -15.79 -6.92 14.15
C GLU A 365 -14.63 -7.65 13.45
N GLY A 366 -14.80 -8.96 13.28
CA GLY A 366 -13.98 -9.75 12.37
C GLY A 366 -14.51 -9.58 10.95
N TYR A 367 -13.92 -8.65 10.20
CA TYR A 367 -14.57 -8.02 9.05
C TYR A 367 -14.47 -8.78 7.71
N GLY A 368 -13.71 -9.87 7.63
CA GLY A 368 -13.50 -10.55 6.35
C GLY A 368 -12.77 -9.65 5.34
N GLU A 369 -13.33 -9.52 4.14
CA GLU A 369 -12.74 -8.72 3.04
C GLU A 369 -13.35 -7.30 2.94
N ARG A 370 -14.19 -6.88 3.91
CA ARG A 370 -14.99 -5.63 3.83
C ARG A 370 -14.19 -4.38 3.44
N TYR A 371 -12.95 -4.23 3.93
CA TYR A 371 -12.13 -3.04 3.64
C TYR A 371 -11.51 -3.06 2.25
N LEU A 372 -11.37 -4.24 1.62
CA LEU A 372 -11.03 -4.40 0.21
C LEU A 372 -12.22 -4.02 -0.69
N GLU A 373 -13.42 -4.50 -0.34
CA GLU A 373 -14.68 -4.14 -1.01
C GLU A 373 -14.90 -2.63 -0.98
N ILE A 374 -14.72 -1.99 0.18
CA ILE A 374 -14.81 -0.54 0.36
C ILE A 374 -13.79 0.22 -0.50
N LEU A 375 -12.55 -0.29 -0.60
CA LEU A 375 -11.50 0.39 -1.36
C LEU A 375 -11.79 0.33 -2.86
N ARG A 376 -12.22 -0.83 -3.39
CA ARG A 376 -12.62 -0.95 -4.80
C ARG A 376 -13.79 -0.04 -5.12
N GLU A 377 -14.90 -0.14 -4.37
CA GLU A 377 -16.09 0.72 -4.55
C GLU A 377 -15.78 2.23 -4.39
N GLY A 378 -14.72 2.57 -3.67
CA GLY A 378 -14.25 3.94 -3.48
C GLY A 378 -13.26 4.44 -4.55
N THR A 379 -12.84 3.59 -5.48
CA THR A 379 -11.79 3.87 -6.48
C THR A 379 -12.11 3.38 -7.90
N GLU A 380 -13.31 2.85 -8.14
CA GLU A 380 -13.94 2.68 -9.47
C GLU A 380 -14.18 4.03 -10.19
#